data_AF-A0A534VCM0-F1
#
_entry.id   AF-A0A534VCM0-F1
#
_cell.length_a   1.000
_cell.length_b   1.000
_cell.length_c   1.000
_cell.angle_alpha   90.00
_cell.angle_beta   90.00
_cell.angle_gamma   90.00
#
_symmetry.space_group_name_H-M   'P 1'
#
loop_
_entity.id
_entity.type
_entity.pdbx_description
1 polymer ?
#
loop_
_entity_poly.entity_id
_entity_poly.type
_entity_poly.pdbx_seq_one_letter_code
_entity_poly.pdbx_strand_id
1 'polypeptide(L)'
;MFDGVGRRQDATRGLLVNIGQHSLNGYERNVLFRNDGDGTFTDVAFVNGVDRVEDGRGLSIFDYDRDGQLDLLLRNYRQPAQLLHNLGGRGHWIQLRLIGVRSNRDAVGARVRLQTPTRSQTREVSAGSAYLSGQSL
;
A
#
# COMPACT_ATOMS: atom_id res chain seq x y z
N MET A 1 18.75 7.16 31.12
CA MET A 1 18.88 5.69 31.05
C MET A 1 17.50 5.16 30.71
N PHE A 2 17.30 4.63 29.50
CA PHE A 2 15.98 4.19 29.03
C PHE A 2 15.69 2.77 29.51
N ASP A 3 14.49 2.55 30.05
CA ASP A 3 13.92 1.24 30.38
C ASP A 3 12.84 0.93 29.34
N GLY A 4 12.90 -0.27 28.79
CA GLY A 4 12.25 -0.70 27.56
C GLY A 4 10.74 -0.88 27.64
N VAL A 5 10.16 -1.24 26.50
CA VAL A 5 8.78 -1.70 26.40
C VAL A 5 8.76 -3.18 26.83
N GLY A 6 8.26 -3.48 28.04
CA GLY A 6 8.26 -4.83 28.58
C GLY A 6 7.64 -4.95 29.98
N ARG A 7 7.03 -6.11 30.25
CA ARG A 7 6.22 -6.47 31.42
C ARG A 7 6.74 -5.91 32.75
N ARG A 8 5.91 -5.14 33.46
CA ARG A 8 6.11 -4.78 34.87
C ARG A 8 5.19 -5.63 35.75
N GLN A 9 5.78 -6.33 36.71
CA GLN A 9 5.04 -7.11 37.71
C GLN A 9 4.53 -6.16 38.79
N ASP A 10 3.24 -6.26 39.18
CA ASP A 10 2.73 -5.48 40.31
C ASP A 10 3.36 -6.01 41.59
N ALA A 11 4.21 -5.19 42.21
CA ALA A 11 5.00 -5.53 43.39
C ALA A 11 4.14 -5.90 44.61
N THR A 12 2.82 -5.65 44.57
CA THR A 12 1.90 -5.90 45.70
C THR A 12 1.14 -7.23 45.57
N ARG A 13 1.01 -7.78 44.35
CA ARG A 13 0.14 -8.93 44.05
C ARG A 13 0.82 -10.05 43.27
N GLY A 14 2.04 -9.84 42.77
CA GLY A 14 2.78 -10.83 41.95
C GLY A 14 2.15 -11.11 40.57
N LEU A 15 1.02 -10.47 40.26
CA LEU A 15 0.30 -10.63 39.01
C LEU A 15 1.03 -9.86 37.90
N LEU A 16 1.20 -10.50 36.74
CA LEU A 16 1.65 -9.81 35.54
C LEU A 16 0.55 -8.86 35.06
N VAL A 17 0.78 -7.56 35.11
CA VAL A 17 -0.10 -6.58 34.47
C VAL A 17 0.14 -6.70 32.97
N ASN A 18 -0.91 -6.98 32.20
CA ASN A 18 -0.83 -6.99 30.75
C ASN A 18 -0.80 -5.54 30.24
N ILE A 19 0.41 -5.03 29.99
CA ILE A 19 0.65 -3.64 29.59
C ILE A 19 0.81 -3.49 28.06
N GLY A 20 0.37 -4.46 27.26
CA GLY A 20 0.61 -4.40 25.81
C GLY A 20 -0.06 -5.48 24.98
N GLN A 21 -1.33 -5.25 24.62
CA GLN A 21 -1.85 -5.63 23.30
C GLN A 21 -2.19 -4.41 22.44
N HIS A 22 -1.93 -3.20 22.94
CA HIS A 22 -2.24 -1.97 22.25
C HIS A 22 -1.06 -1.58 21.34
N SER A 23 -1.31 -1.48 20.04
CA SER A 23 -0.46 -0.68 19.17
C SER A 23 -0.48 0.75 19.70
N LEU A 24 0.69 1.39 19.80
CA LEU A 24 0.81 2.82 20.10
C LEU A 24 0.10 3.58 18.96
N ASN A 25 -1.18 3.93 19.14
CA ASN A 25 -1.99 4.70 18.19
C ASN A 25 -2.00 4.17 16.74
N GLY A 26 -2.15 2.85 16.54
CA GLY A 26 -2.05 2.26 15.20
C GLY A 26 -3.33 2.23 14.37
N TYR A 27 -4.49 2.40 15.01
CA TYR A 27 -5.78 2.33 14.35
C TYR A 27 -6.15 3.69 13.75
N GLU A 28 -5.82 3.86 12.48
CA GLU A 28 -6.13 5.07 11.72
C GLU A 28 -7.07 4.74 10.55
N ARG A 29 -7.84 5.74 10.12
CA ARG A 29 -8.69 5.63 8.94
C ARG A 29 -7.79 5.55 7.70
N ASN A 30 -7.92 4.48 6.93
CA ASN A 30 -7.32 4.38 5.61
C ASN A 30 -7.83 5.53 4.71
N VAL A 31 -6.93 6.06 3.88
CA VAL A 31 -7.23 7.11 2.89
C VAL A 31 -6.85 6.63 1.49
N LEU A 32 -7.64 7.01 0.50
CA LEU A 32 -7.39 6.70 -0.91
C LEU A 32 -7.61 7.97 -1.72
N PHE A 33 -6.53 8.56 -2.21
CA PHE A 33 -6.59 9.79 -2.99
C PHE A 33 -6.63 9.50 -4.49
N ARG A 34 -7.66 9.99 -5.16
CA ARG A 34 -7.69 10.07 -6.62
C ARG A 34 -7.02 11.36 -7.06
N ASN A 35 -6.05 11.27 -7.97
CA ASN A 35 -5.51 12.44 -8.67
C ASN A 35 -6.53 12.92 -9.71
N ASP A 36 -6.98 14.18 -9.58
CA ASP A 36 -8.02 14.76 -10.45
C ASP A 36 -7.44 15.39 -11.74
N GLY A 37 -6.12 15.37 -11.91
CA GLY A 37 -5.42 15.73 -13.15
C GLY A 37 -5.04 17.20 -13.28
N ASP A 38 -5.43 18.04 -12.32
CA ASP A 38 -5.16 19.48 -12.24
C ASP A 38 -4.22 19.86 -11.08
N GLY A 39 -3.57 18.85 -10.48
CA GLY A 39 -2.73 19.01 -9.30
C GLY A 39 -3.48 18.90 -7.98
N THR A 40 -4.80 18.69 -8.01
CA THR A 40 -5.61 18.41 -6.82
C THR A 40 -5.89 16.92 -6.63
N PHE A 41 -6.31 16.57 -5.41
CA PHE A 41 -6.59 15.20 -4.99
C PHE A 41 -7.89 15.15 -4.19
N THR A 42 -8.73 14.16 -4.50
CA THR A 42 -9.98 13.89 -3.77
C THR A 42 -9.82 12.61 -2.93
N ASP A 43 -10.14 12.67 -1.63
CA ASP A 43 -10.29 11.46 -0.79
C ASP A 43 -11.54 10.70 -1.25
N VAL A 44 -11.31 9.52 -1.83
CA VAL A 44 -12.34 8.62 -2.34
C VAL A 44 -12.41 7.32 -1.53
N ALA A 45 -11.82 7.27 -0.33
CA ALA A 45 -11.78 6.06 0.49
C ALA A 45 -13.17 5.52 0.81
N PHE A 46 -14.07 6.40 1.26
CA PHE A 46 -15.43 6.05 1.66
C PHE A 46 -16.23 5.47 0.48
N VAL A 47 -16.21 6.13 -0.67
CA VAL A 47 -16.99 5.70 -1.84
C VAL A 47 -16.47 4.40 -2.45
N ASN A 48 -15.22 4.00 -2.14
CA ASN A 48 -14.65 2.72 -2.55
C ASN A 48 -14.66 1.67 -1.41
N GLY A 49 -15.25 1.98 -0.25
CA GLY A 49 -15.36 1.05 0.88
C GLY A 49 -14.02 0.68 1.53
N VAL A 50 -13.00 1.52 1.38
CA VAL A 50 -11.66 1.28 1.92
C VAL A 50 -11.32 2.16 3.11
N ASP A 51 -12.23 3.01 3.59
CA ASP A 51 -12.08 3.95 4.71
C ASP A 51 -12.12 3.30 6.11
N ARG A 52 -11.60 2.08 6.21
CA ARG A 52 -11.64 1.28 7.43
C ARG A 52 -10.64 1.86 8.45
N VAL A 53 -11.02 1.84 9.72
CA VAL A 53 -10.13 2.18 10.84
C VAL A 53 -9.39 0.91 11.26
N GLU A 54 -8.17 0.75 10.77
CA GLU A 54 -7.39 -0.48 10.90
C GLU A 54 -5.96 -0.19 11.34
N ASP A 55 -5.32 -1.20 11.93
CA ASP A 55 -3.91 -1.14 12.31
C ASP A 55 -3.00 -1.58 11.16
N GLY A 56 -2.93 -0.71 10.14
CA GLY A 56 -2.20 -0.94 8.90
C GLY A 56 -0.70 -1.19 9.11
N ARG A 57 -0.15 -2.21 8.45
CA ARG A 57 1.28 -2.57 8.54
C ARG A 57 1.95 -2.78 7.20
N GLY A 58 1.20 -3.16 6.15
CA GLY A 58 1.73 -3.31 4.81
C GLY A 58 0.64 -3.14 3.76
N LEU A 59 1.05 -2.69 2.58
CA LEU A 59 0.20 -2.50 1.41
C LEU A 59 1.00 -2.90 0.17
N SER A 60 0.47 -3.87 -0.58
CA SER A 60 0.94 -4.19 -1.92
C SER A 60 -0.10 -3.90 -2.98
N ILE A 61 0.38 -3.45 -4.14
CA ILE A 61 -0.43 -3.04 -5.27
C ILE A 61 0.04 -3.81 -6.50
N PHE A 62 -0.85 -4.58 -7.12
CA PHE A 62 -0.54 -5.39 -8.30
C PHE A 62 -1.84 -5.82 -9.00
N ASP A 63 -1.73 -6.25 -10.25
CA ASP A 63 -2.85 -6.79 -11.03
C ASP A 63 -2.92 -8.32 -10.78
N TYR A 64 -3.82 -8.74 -9.88
CA TYR A 64 -3.87 -10.11 -9.37
C TYR A 64 -4.44 -11.09 -10.40
N ASP A 65 -5.47 -10.68 -11.14
CA ASP A 65 -6.21 -11.53 -12.07
C ASP A 65 -5.91 -11.25 -13.55
N ARG A 66 -5.01 -10.29 -13.82
CA ARG A 66 -4.54 -9.89 -15.17
C ARG A 66 -5.63 -9.23 -16.01
N ASP A 67 -6.49 -8.46 -15.36
CA ASP A 67 -7.55 -7.70 -16.04
C ASP A 67 -7.14 -6.25 -16.38
N GLY A 68 -5.92 -5.86 -16.01
CA GLY A 68 -5.36 -4.53 -16.22
C GLY A 68 -5.71 -3.51 -15.13
N GLN A 69 -6.44 -3.93 -14.10
CA GLN A 69 -6.76 -3.13 -12.93
C GLN A 69 -5.78 -3.45 -11.81
N LEU A 70 -5.42 -2.44 -11.02
CA LEU A 70 -4.56 -2.66 -9.85
C LEU A 70 -5.42 -2.97 -8.63
N ASP A 71 -5.12 -4.10 -8.00
CA ASP A 71 -5.67 -4.57 -6.73
C ASP A 71 -4.79 -4.17 -5.56
N LEU A 72 -5.37 -4.25 -4.34
CA LEU A 72 -4.66 -3.94 -3.10
C LEU A 72 -4.61 -5.17 -2.19
N LEU A 73 -3.41 -5.54 -1.75
CA LEU A 73 -3.20 -6.53 -0.69
C LEU A 73 -2.77 -5.81 0.59
N LEU A 74 -3.64 -5.84 1.59
CA LEU A 74 -3.42 -5.21 2.89
C LEU A 74 -2.94 -6.23 3.92
N ARG A 75 -1.99 -5.80 4.74
CA ARG A 75 -1.59 -6.50 5.95
C ARG A 75 -1.80 -5.62 7.17
N ASN A 76 -2.74 -6.01 8.01
CA ASN A 76 -3.01 -5.36 9.29
C ASN A 76 -2.43 -6.17 10.45
N TYR A 77 -2.15 -5.51 11.57
CA TYR A 77 -1.65 -6.16 12.77
C TYR A 77 -2.64 -7.22 13.28
N ARG A 78 -2.14 -8.45 13.46
CA ARG A 78 -2.91 -9.62 13.95
C ARG A 78 -4.18 -9.96 13.17
N GLN A 79 -4.28 -9.53 11.92
CA GLN A 79 -5.36 -9.92 11.02
C GLN A 79 -4.82 -10.79 9.87
N PRO A 80 -5.67 -11.61 9.23
CA PRO A 80 -5.34 -12.20 7.94
C PRO A 80 -4.97 -11.13 6.90
N ALA A 81 -4.21 -11.53 5.88
CA ALA A 81 -4.05 -10.67 4.71
C ALA A 81 -5.40 -10.47 4.02
N GLN A 82 -5.66 -9.26 3.53
CA GLN A 82 -6.92 -8.91 2.86
C GLN A 82 -6.61 -8.50 1.43
N LEU A 83 -7.24 -9.15 0.45
CA LEU A 83 -7.19 -8.75 -0.95
C LEU A 83 -8.44 -7.93 -1.27
N LEU A 84 -8.24 -6.71 -1.76
CA LEU A 84 -9.28 -5.82 -2.27
C LEU A 84 -9.18 -5.85 -3.79
N HIS A 85 -10.12 -6.56 -4.41
CA HIS A 85 -10.20 -6.73 -5.85
C HIS A 85 -10.85 -5.49 -6.48
N ASN A 86 -10.16 -4.87 -7.43
CA ASN A 86 -10.64 -3.72 -8.18
C ASN A 86 -11.56 -4.17 -9.33
N LEU A 87 -12.82 -3.73 -9.28
CA LEU A 87 -13.85 -4.11 -10.25
C LEU A 87 -14.27 -2.94 -11.17
N GLY A 88 -13.59 -1.80 -11.09
CA GLY A 88 -14.01 -0.53 -11.70
C GLY A 88 -13.64 -0.34 -13.18
N GLY A 89 -12.91 -1.27 -13.79
CA GLY A 89 -12.31 -1.13 -15.10
C GLY A 89 -13.16 -1.69 -16.23
N ARG A 90 -13.49 -0.83 -17.19
CA ARG A 90 -13.76 -1.23 -18.58
C ARG A 90 -12.83 -0.42 -19.47
N GLY A 91 -11.95 -1.08 -20.20
CA GLY A 91 -10.98 -0.41 -21.06
C GLY A 91 -9.93 -1.35 -21.62
N HIS A 92 -9.02 -0.77 -22.41
CA HIS A 92 -7.84 -1.47 -22.91
C HIS A 92 -6.67 -1.21 -21.97
N TRP A 93 -5.89 -2.25 -21.70
CA TRP A 93 -4.66 -2.16 -20.93
C TRP A 93 -3.50 -2.74 -21.74
N ILE A 94 -2.29 -2.30 -21.40
CA ILE A 94 -1.05 -2.84 -21.95
C ILE A 94 -0.08 -3.07 -20.79
N GLN A 95 0.64 -4.18 -20.84
CA GLN A 95 1.77 -4.44 -19.96
C GLN A 95 3.06 -4.33 -20.76
N LEU A 96 4.02 -3.61 -20.22
CA LEU A 96 5.33 -3.41 -20.83
C LEU A 96 6.40 -3.98 -19.91
N ARG A 97 7.26 -4.85 -20.45
CA ARG A 97 8.48 -5.31 -19.78
C ARG A 97 9.65 -4.50 -20.31
N LEU A 98 10.25 -3.68 -19.44
CA LEU A 98 11.45 -2.92 -19.77
C LEU A 98 12.68 -3.74 -19.38
N ILE A 99 13.70 -3.77 -20.25
CA ILE A 99 14.94 -4.53 -20.01
C ILE A 99 16.12 -3.63 -20.38
N GLY A 100 17.01 -3.36 -19.42
CA GLY A 100 18.25 -2.64 -19.71
C GLY A 100 19.23 -3.48 -20.53
N VAL A 101 19.79 -2.94 -21.61
CA VAL A 101 20.62 -3.71 -22.56
C VAL A 101 22.10 -3.80 -22.20
N ARG A 102 22.68 -2.82 -21.49
CA ARG A 102 24.09 -2.86 -21.05
C ARG A 102 24.25 -3.06 -19.54
N SER A 103 23.54 -2.25 -18.75
CA SER A 103 23.41 -2.29 -17.30
C SER A 103 21.95 -2.03 -16.92
N ASN A 104 21.63 -1.97 -15.61
CA ASN A 104 20.27 -1.71 -15.12
C ASN A 104 19.23 -2.66 -15.76
N ARG A 105 19.48 -3.98 -15.65
CA ARG A 105 18.65 -5.03 -16.30
C ARG A 105 17.18 -4.94 -15.90
N ASP A 106 16.92 -4.51 -14.67
CA ASP A 106 15.58 -4.29 -14.11
C ASP A 106 14.96 -2.94 -14.53
N ALA A 107 15.69 -2.12 -15.30
CA ALA A 107 15.23 -0.85 -15.84
C ALA A 107 14.78 0.19 -14.80
N VAL A 108 15.30 0.13 -13.57
CA VAL A 108 15.01 1.09 -12.50
C VAL A 108 15.23 2.53 -12.98
N GLY A 109 14.25 3.41 -12.75
CA GLY A 109 14.23 4.80 -13.18
C GLY A 109 13.77 5.03 -14.62
N ALA A 110 13.51 3.98 -15.41
CA ALA A 110 12.93 4.14 -16.73
C ALA A 110 11.48 4.63 -16.62
N ARG A 111 11.11 5.62 -17.45
CA ARG A 111 9.76 6.19 -17.51
C ARG A 111 9.08 5.85 -18.82
N VAL A 112 7.85 5.37 -18.74
CA VAL A 112 6.95 5.22 -19.88
C VAL A 112 5.85 6.25 -19.76
N ARG A 113 5.67 7.06 -20.81
CA ARG A 113 4.52 7.94 -20.96
C ARG A 113 3.64 7.44 -22.09
N LEU A 114 2.37 7.16 -21.79
CA LEU A 114 1.33 6.86 -22.77
C LEU A 114 0.46 8.11 -22.96
N GLN A 115 0.29 8.55 -24.20
CA GLN A 115 -0.54 9.69 -24.56
C GLN A 115 -1.65 9.25 -25.52
N THR A 116 -2.86 9.71 -25.24
CA THR A 116 -4.01 9.68 -26.15
C THR A 116 -4.43 11.13 -26.42
N PRO A 117 -5.35 11.39 -27.38
CA PRO A 117 -5.85 12.75 -27.60
C PRO A 117 -6.45 13.42 -26.35
N THR A 118 -6.90 12.63 -25.37
CA THR A 118 -7.63 13.11 -24.19
C THR A 118 -6.92 12.86 -22.86
N ARG A 119 -5.88 12.02 -22.80
CA ARG A 119 -5.22 11.62 -21.55
C ARG A 119 -3.73 11.42 -21.72
N SER A 120 -2.99 11.58 -20.62
CA SER A 120 -1.58 11.20 -20.53
C SER A 120 -1.36 10.46 -19.21
N GLN A 121 -0.73 9.29 -19.27
CA GLN A 121 -0.31 8.54 -18.10
C GLN A 121 1.20 8.35 -18.14
N THR A 122 1.87 8.51 -16.99
CA THR A 122 3.29 8.18 -16.86
C THR A 122 3.46 7.16 -15.76
N ARG A 123 4.27 6.13 -16.00
CA ARG A 123 4.76 5.21 -14.99
C ARG A 123 6.29 5.18 -15.00
N GLU A 124 6.88 5.02 -13.84
CA GLU A 124 8.32 4.86 -13.66
C GLU A 124 8.59 3.53 -12.99
N VAL A 125 9.59 2.79 -13.48
CA VAL A 125 10.03 1.55 -12.83
C VAL A 125 10.76 1.89 -11.54
N SER A 126 10.17 1.52 -10.40
CA SER A 126 10.77 1.76 -9.08
C SER A 126 11.59 0.57 -8.58
N ALA A 127 12.66 0.84 -7.84
CA ALA A 127 13.47 -0.19 -7.17
C ALA A 127 12.83 -0.75 -5.89
N GLY A 128 11.74 -0.13 -5.41
CA GLY A 128 11.04 -0.57 -4.21
C GLY A 128 10.14 0.53 -3.64
N SER A 129 9.04 0.11 -3.05
CA SER A 129 8.07 0.96 -2.36
C SER A 129 7.30 0.15 -1.31
N ALA A 130 6.61 0.87 -0.42
CA ALA A 130 5.83 0.38 0.72
C ALA A 130 6.60 -0.19 1.93
N TYR A 131 5.97 -0.07 3.10
CA TYR A 131 6.50 -0.44 4.41
C TYR A 131 6.09 -1.87 4.78
N LEU A 132 7.05 -2.70 5.22
CA LEU A 132 6.86 -4.15 5.52
C LEU A 132 6.24 -4.99 4.39
N SER A 133 6.13 -4.43 3.19
CA SER A 133 5.67 -5.07 1.97
C SER A 133 6.42 -4.40 0.82
N GLY A 134 7.54 -4.98 0.38
CA GLY A 134 8.31 -4.40 -0.73
C GLY A 134 7.64 -4.70 -2.07
N GLN A 135 7.36 -3.67 -2.87
CA GLN A 135 6.99 -3.84 -4.28
C GLN A 135 7.69 -2.86 -5.22
N SER A 136 7.80 -3.29 -6.48
CA SER A 136 8.17 -2.48 -7.62
C SER A 136 6.97 -2.37 -8.55
N LEU A 137 6.56 -1.15 -8.88
CA LEU A 137 5.54 -0.83 -9.88
C LEU A 137 6.19 -0.25 -11.14
#